data_AF-A0A974HIW1-F1
#
_entry.id   AF-A0A974HIW1-F1
#
_cell.length_a   1.000
_cell.length_b   1.000
_cell.length_c   1.000
_cell.angle_alpha   90.00
_cell.angle_beta   90.00
_cell.angle_gamma   90.00
#
_symmetry.space_group_name_H-M   'P 1'
#
loop_
_entity.id
_entity.type
_entity.pdbx_description
1 polymer ?
#
loop_
_entity_poly.entity_id
_entity_poly.type
_entity_poly.pdbx_seq_one_letter_code
_entity_poly.pdbx_strand_id
1 'polypeptide(L)' 'MERSRQKLNKLLSAFIRHSGGIVVRHKVLESCMPGHYCRDGVHLSAGGTDIFNLGLADGIGRALCLGVGGAPG' A
#
# COMPACT_ATOMS: atom_id res chain seq x y z
N MET A 1 -13.53 4.11 -14.12
CA MET A 1 -13.19 3.64 -12.76
C MET A 1 -11.74 3.91 -12.38
N GLU A 2 -10.77 3.59 -13.24
CA GLU A 2 -9.34 3.72 -12.93
C GLU A 2 -8.88 5.14 -12.53
N ARG A 3 -9.35 6.19 -13.22
CA ARG A 3 -9.04 7.59 -12.85
C ARG A 3 -9.58 7.98 -11.47
N SER A 4 -10.76 7.48 -11.10
CA SER A 4 -11.36 7.75 -9.79
C SER A 4 -10.57 7.06 -8.67
N ARG A 5 -10.11 5.82 -8.91
CA ARG A 5 -9.24 5.07 -8.01
C ARG A 5 -7.93 5.80 -7.77
N GLN A 6 -7.28 6.30 -8.83
CA GLN A 6 -6.04 7.07 -8.73
C GLN A 6 -6.23 8.36 -7.92
N LYS A 7 -7.32 9.11 -8.18
CA LYS A 7 -7.62 10.34 -7.44
C LYS A 7 -7.87 10.08 -5.95
N LEU A 8 -8.65 9.03 -5.64
CA LEU A 8 -8.92 8.63 -4.26
C LEU A 8 -7.63 8.22 -3.55
N ASN A 9 -6.82 7.34 -4.15
CA ASN A 9 -5.56 6.90 -3.57
C ASN A 9 -4.60 8.07 -3.33
N LYS A 10 -4.55 9.07 -4.23
CA LYS A 10 -3.74 10.28 -4.04
C LYS A 10 -4.21 11.11 -2.84
N LEU A 11 -5.52 11.35 -2.72
CA LEU A 11 -6.11 12.10 -1.61
C LEU A 11 -5.91 11.37 -0.28
N LEU A 12 -6.20 10.07 -0.24
CA LEU A 12 -6.03 9.24 0.94
C LEU A 12 -4.55 9.17 1.37
N SER A 13 -3.63 9.03 0.42
CA SER A 13 -2.19 9.04 0.70
C SER A 13 -1.74 10.36 1.33
N ALA A 14 -2.25 11.49 0.84
CA ALA A 14 -1.95 12.80 1.42
C ALA A 14 -2.51 12.93 2.84
N PHE A 15 -3.75 12.50 3.04
CA PHE A 15 -4.42 12.53 4.34
C PHE A 15 -3.71 11.67 5.40
N ILE A 16 -3.34 10.43 5.07
CA ILE A 16 -2.65 9.52 5.99
C ILE A 16 -1.29 10.09 6.39
N ARG A 17 -0.51 10.63 5.44
CA ARG A 17 0.78 11.27 5.74
C ARG A 17 0.63 12.50 6.62
N HIS A 18 -0.37 13.34 6.35
CA HIS A 18 -0.65 14.52 7.18
C HIS A 18 -1.01 14.12 8.63
N SER A 19 -1.63 12.95 8.80
CA SER A 19 -2.00 12.41 10.11
C SER A 19 -0.85 11.68 10.83
N GLY A 20 0.38 11.74 10.30
CA GLY A 20 1.54 11.02 10.85
C GLY A 20 1.56 9.52 10.53
N GLY A 21 0.62 9.04 9.71
CA GLY A 21 0.55 7.65 9.28
C GLY A 21 1.49 7.33 8.13
N ILE A 22 1.71 6.03 7.92
CA ILE A 22 2.58 5.51 6.85
C ILE A 22 1.73 5.06 5.68
N VAL A 23 2.18 5.44 4.48
CA VAL A 23 1.61 4.97 3.22
C VAL A 23 2.53 3.92 2.63
N VAL A 24 1.98 2.72 2.41
CA VAL A 24 2.61 1.63 1.67
C VAL A 24 2.05 1.62 0.26
N ARG A 25 2.91 1.74 -0.75
CA ARG A 25 2.50 1.66 -2.16
C ARG A 25 2.94 0.34 -2.77
N HIS A 26 1.96 -0.49 -3.13
CA HIS A 26 2.20 -1.75 -3.80
C HIS A 26 2.30 -1.55 -5.32
N LYS A 27 3.42 -0.99 -5.80
CA LYS A 27 3.64 -0.68 -7.23
C LYS A 27 3.42 -1.89 -8.15
N VAL A 28 3.74 -3.09 -7.68
CA VAL A 28 3.56 -4.36 -8.41
C VAL A 28 2.09 -4.73 -8.61
N LEU A 29 1.20 -4.27 -7.72
CA LEU A 29 -0.25 -4.47 -7.84
C LEU A 29 -0.92 -3.34 -8.63
N GLU A 30 -0.27 -2.18 -8.81
CA GLU A 30 -0.80 -1.05 -9.60
C GLU A 30 -0.88 -1.36 -11.10
N SER A 31 -0.03 -2.25 -11.62
CA SER A 31 -0.02 -2.67 -13.03
C SER A 31 -1.10 -3.68 -13.40
N CYS A 32 -1.91 -4.14 -12.44
CA CYS A 32 -3.03 -5.08 -12.66
C CYS A 32 -2.64 -6.31 -13.49
N MET A 33 -1.45 -6.85 -13.24
CA MET A 33 -0.93 -7.98 -14.02
C MET A 33 -1.82 -9.22 -13.90
N PRO A 34 -1.94 -10.03 -14.97
CA PRO A 34 -2.61 -11.32 -14.92
C PRO A 34 -2.02 -12.18 -13.80
N GLY A 35 -2.89 -12.77 -12.97
CA GLY A 35 -2.47 -13.62 -11.85
C GLY A 35 -2.28 -12.88 -10.52
N HIS A 36 -2.31 -11.54 -10.46
CA HIS A 36 -2.32 -10.80 -9.18
C HIS A 36 -3.74 -10.60 -8.63
N TYR A 37 -4.75 -10.63 -9.49
CA TYR A 37 -6.14 -10.47 -9.12
C TYR A 37 -6.96 -11.69 -9.53
N CYS A 38 -8.05 -11.92 -8.82
CA CYS A 38 -9.14 -12.78 -9.25
C CYS A 38 -9.78 -12.25 -10.54
N ARG A 39 -10.64 -13.06 -11.17
CA ARG A 39 -11.34 -12.69 -12.42
C ARG A 39 -12.18 -11.42 -12.31
N ASP A 40 -12.59 -11.05 -11.10
CA ASP A 40 -13.34 -9.80 -10.84
C ASP A 40 -12.48 -8.53 -10.94
N GLY A 41 -11.14 -8.67 -10.99
CA GLY A 41 -10.21 -7.54 -11.09
C GLY A 41 -10.13 -6.68 -9.83
N VAL A 42 -10.72 -7.12 -8.71
CA VAL A 42 -10.77 -6.39 -7.43
C VAL A 42 -10.13 -7.20 -6.31
N HIS A 43 -10.50 -8.47 -6.16
CA HIS A 43 -9.92 -9.32 -5.14
C HIS A 43 -8.54 -9.79 -5.56
N LEU A 44 -7.60 -9.83 -4.62
CA LEU A 44 -6.29 -10.39 -4.87
C LEU A 44 -6.39 -11.90 -5.03
N SER A 45 -5.60 -12.45 -5.94
CA SER A 45 -5.33 -13.89 -5.98
C SER A 45 -4.45 -14.29 -4.78
N ALA A 46 -4.15 -15.59 -4.62
CA ALA A 46 -3.17 -16.03 -3.65
C ALA A 46 -1.82 -15.31 -3.82
N GLY A 47 -1.26 -15.29 -5.04
CA GLY A 47 0.00 -14.60 -5.32
C GLY A 47 -0.10 -13.07 -5.15
N GLY A 48 -1.23 -12.46 -5.48
CA GLY A 48 -1.46 -11.04 -5.21
C GLY A 48 -1.51 -10.72 -3.71
N THR A 49 -2.06 -11.64 -2.92
CA THR A 49 -2.14 -11.54 -1.45
C THR A 49 -0.76 -11.65 -0.82
N ASP A 50 0.12 -12.51 -1.34
CA ASP A 50 1.50 -12.62 -0.87
C ASP A 50 2.29 -11.31 -1.12
N ILE A 51 2.13 -10.71 -2.31
CA ILE A 51 2.73 -9.40 -2.64
C ILE A 51 2.19 -8.30 -1.73
N PHE A 52 0.90 -8.33 -1.43
CA PHE A 52 0.28 -7.40 -0.49
C PHE A 52 0.87 -7.57 0.91
N ASN A 53 0.93 -8.80 1.43
CA ASN A 53 1.46 -9.10 2.76
C ASN A 53 2.92 -8.68 2.89
N LEU A 54 3.75 -8.88 1.86
CA LEU A 54 5.14 -8.44 1.86
C LEU A 54 5.25 -6.92 2.01
N GLY A 55 4.47 -6.15 1.25
CA GLY A 55 4.48 -4.69 1.38
C GLY A 55 3.91 -4.21 2.73
N LEU A 56 2.90 -4.91 3.25
CA LEU A 56 2.31 -4.61 4.56
C LEU A 56 3.33 -4.84 5.68
N ALA A 57 4.06 -5.96 5.65
CA ALA A 57 5.11 -6.27 6.60
C ALA A 57 6.23 -5.20 6.58
N ASP A 58 6.67 -4.76 5.40
CA ASP A 58 7.61 -3.63 5.26
C ASP A 58 7.05 -2.34 5.89
N GLY A 59 5.79 -2.01 5.61
CA GLY A 59 5.11 -0.85 6.17
C GLY A 59 5.04 -0.86 7.69
N ILE A 60 4.72 -2.02 8.27
CA ILE A 60 4.68 -2.22 9.72
C ILE A 60 6.10 -2.09 10.30
N GLY A 61 7.10 -2.70 9.68
CA GLY A 61 8.50 -2.55 10.09
C GLY A 61 8.94 -1.08 10.12
N ARG A 62 8.60 -0.31 9.09
CA ARG A 62 8.86 1.14 9.04
C ARG A 62 8.11 1.90 10.14
N ALA A 63 6.87 1.53 10.43
CA ALA A 63 6.09 2.12 11.52
C ALA A 63 6.71 1.88 12.88
N LEU A 64 7.16 0.65 13.12
CA LEU A 64 7.82 0.27 14.37
C LEU A 64 9.18 0.95 14.52
N CYS A 65 9.98 1.05 13.44
CA CYS A 65 11.25 1.80 13.47
C CYS A 65 11.03 3.28 13.81
N LEU A 66 9.98 3.90 13.27
CA LEU A 66 9.62 5.29 13.60
C LEU A 66 9.09 5.43 15.05
N GLY A 67 8.49 4.38 15.61
CA GLY A 67 8.01 4.37 17.00
C GLY A 67 9.10 4.06 18.04
N VAL A 68 10.20 3.40 17.65
CA VAL A 68 11.28 2.93 18.54
C VAL A 68 12.53 3.82 18.50
N GLY A 69 12.67 4.72 17.51
CA GLY A 69 13.86 5.57 17.33
C GLY A 69 13.53 7.06 17.23
N GLY A 70 14.09 7.85 18.15
CA GLY A 70 13.85 9.29 18.33
C GLY A 70 14.30 10.21 17.19
N ALA A 71 13.98 11.48 17.38
CA ALA A 71 14.29 12.60 16.49
C ALA A 71 15.75 12.59 15.98
N PRO A 72 15.99 12.90 14.68
CA PRO A 72 17.28 13.38 14.25
C PRO A 72 17.44 14.83 14.71
N GLY A 73 18.46 15.09 15.54
CA GLY A 73 18.99 16.43 15.77
C GLY A 73 19.81 16.95 14.60
#